data_AF-A0A7G2IRW1-F1
#
_entry.id   AF-A0A7G2IRW1-F1
#
_cell.length_a   1.000
_cell.length_b   1.000
_cell.length_c   1.000
_cell.angle_alpha   90.00
_cell.angle_beta   90.00
_cell.angle_gamma   90.00
#
_symmetry.space_group_name_H-M   'P 1'
#
loop_
_entity.id
_entity.type
_entity.pdbx_description
1 polymer ?
#
loop_
_entity_poly.entity_id
_entity_poly.type
_entity_poly.pdbx_seq_one_letter_code
_entity_poly.pdbx_strand_id
1 'polypeptide(L)'
;MAMAAPLTVGFSQVGSESGWRAAETNVAKSEAEKRGITLKIADGQQKQENQIKAVRSFVAQGVDAIFIAPVVATGWEPVLKEAKDADIPVFFA
;
A
#
# COMPACT_ATOMS: atom_id res chain seq x y z
N MET A 1 -26.40 -6.23 15.26
CA MET A 1 -24.94 -6.46 15.31
C MET A 1 -24.31 -5.52 14.28
N ALA A 2 -23.55 -4.52 14.71
CA ALA A 2 -22.76 -3.73 13.77
C ALA A 2 -21.56 -4.60 13.36
N MET A 3 -21.49 -5.01 12.09
CA MET A 3 -20.24 -5.54 11.57
C MET A 3 -19.23 -4.40 11.55
N ALA A 4 -18.05 -4.60 12.11
CA ALA A 4 -16.96 -3.62 11.99
C ALA A 4 -16.77 -3.29 10.50
N ALA A 5 -16.60 -2.00 10.18
CA ALA A 5 -16.36 -1.60 8.80
C ALA A 5 -15.12 -2.33 8.25
N PRO A 6 -15.11 -2.74 6.97
CA PRO A 6 -13.94 -3.34 6.33
C PRO A 6 -12.72 -2.43 6.51
N LEU A 7 -11.61 -2.96 7.03
CA LEU A 7 -10.34 -2.22 7.04
C LEU A 7 -10.00 -1.84 5.59
N THR A 8 -9.54 -0.62 5.39
CA THR A 8 -9.07 -0.12 4.10
C THR A 8 -7.55 -0.06 4.13
N VAL A 9 -6.89 -0.80 3.24
CA VAL A 9 -5.42 -0.85 3.16
C VAL A 9 -4.97 -0.35 1.79
N GLY A 10 -4.04 0.60 1.77
CA GLY A 10 -3.37 1.04 0.55
C GLY A 10 -2.17 0.15 0.22
N PHE A 11 -2.04 -0.35 -1.00
CA PHE A 11 -0.88 -1.10 -1.47
C PHE A 11 -0.19 -0.35 -2.61
N SER A 12 1.01 0.15 -2.34
CA SER A 12 1.91 0.75 -3.31
C SER A 12 2.80 -0.34 -3.91
N GLN A 13 2.38 -0.93 -5.03
CA GLN A 13 3.18 -1.94 -5.73
C GLN A 13 4.27 -1.29 -6.60
N VAL A 14 5.36 -1.99 -6.87
CA VAL A 14 6.41 -1.50 -7.79
C VAL A 14 5.90 -1.44 -9.23
N GLY A 15 5.20 -2.49 -9.65
CA GLY A 15 4.78 -2.74 -11.04
C GLY A 15 4.62 -4.24 -11.28
N SER A 16 4.34 -4.62 -12.53
CA SER A 16 4.26 -6.03 -12.97
C SER A 16 5.49 -6.44 -13.79
N GLU A 17 6.69 -6.07 -13.34
CA GLU A 17 7.94 -6.34 -14.06
C GLU A 17 8.39 -7.81 -14.03
N SER A 18 7.81 -8.63 -13.16
CA SER A 18 8.18 -10.03 -13.00
C SER A 18 6.99 -10.91 -12.63
N GLY A 19 7.12 -12.22 -12.89
CA GLY A 19 6.14 -13.20 -12.44
C GLY A 19 5.98 -13.23 -10.91
N TRP A 20 7.07 -12.98 -10.16
CA TRP A 20 7.02 -12.85 -8.70
C TRP A 20 6.14 -11.68 -8.26
N ARG A 21 6.30 -10.50 -8.88
CA ARG A 21 5.51 -9.30 -8.55
C ARG A 21 4.04 -9.46 -8.91
N ALA A 22 3.75 -10.07 -10.06
CA ALA A 22 2.38 -10.41 -10.43
C ALA A 22 1.74 -11.39 -9.42
N ALA A 23 2.50 -12.39 -8.96
CA ALA A 23 2.04 -13.34 -7.95
C ALA A 23 1.82 -12.66 -6.58
N GLU A 24 2.74 -11.81 -6.14
CA GLU A 24 2.62 -11.01 -4.90
C GLU A 24 1.32 -10.19 -4.89
N THR A 25 1.05 -9.45 -5.97
CA THR A 25 -0.16 -8.64 -6.10
C THR A 25 -1.43 -9.49 -6.11
N ASN A 26 -1.41 -10.66 -6.75
CA ASN A 26 -2.55 -11.58 -6.75
C ASN A 26 -2.79 -12.19 -5.35
N VAL A 27 -1.73 -12.56 -4.64
CA VAL A 27 -1.82 -13.07 -3.26
C VAL A 27 -2.35 -11.99 -2.33
N ALA A 28 -1.87 -10.74 -2.43
CA ALA A 28 -2.36 -9.62 -1.64
C ALA A 28 -3.87 -9.38 -1.86
N LYS A 29 -4.34 -9.42 -3.11
CA LYS A 29 -5.78 -9.32 -3.43
C LYS A 29 -6.59 -10.45 -2.81
N SER A 30 -6.15 -11.69 -2.98
CA SER A 30 -6.87 -12.86 -2.46
C SER A 30 -6.93 -12.88 -0.94
N GLU A 31 -5.84 -12.52 -0.25
CA GLU A 31 -5.81 -12.45 1.21
C GLU A 31 -6.68 -11.30 1.75
N ALA A 32 -6.70 -10.15 1.07
CA ALA A 32 -7.58 -9.06 1.44
C ALA A 32 -9.06 -9.46 1.33
N GLU A 33 -9.45 -10.12 0.22
CA GLU A 33 -10.81 -10.61 0.02
C GLU A 33 -11.23 -11.61 1.11
N LYS A 34 -10.39 -12.61 1.41
CA LYS A 34 -10.64 -13.60 2.47
C LYS A 34 -10.85 -12.99 3.85
N ARG A 35 -10.22 -11.84 4.10
CA ARG A 35 -10.24 -11.13 5.40
C ARG A 35 -11.28 -10.00 5.43
N GLY A 36 -12.00 -9.75 4.33
CA GLY A 36 -12.93 -8.64 4.22
C GLY A 36 -12.25 -7.28 4.30
N ILE A 37 -11.04 -7.16 3.75
CA ILE A 37 -10.26 -5.91 3.68
C ILE A 37 -10.50 -5.25 2.33
N THR A 38 -10.77 -3.94 2.34
CA THR A 38 -10.78 -3.11 1.14
C THR A 38 -9.34 -2.77 0.74
N LEU A 39 -8.78 -3.51 -0.21
CA LEU A 39 -7.43 -3.26 -0.72
C LEU A 39 -7.45 -2.27 -1.88
N LYS A 40 -6.83 -1.10 -1.69
CA LYS A 40 -6.63 -0.08 -2.74
C LYS A 40 -5.22 -0.22 -3.30
N ILE A 41 -5.08 -0.59 -4.57
CA ILE A 41 -3.76 -0.83 -5.19
C ILE A 41 -3.39 0.34 -6.09
N ALA A 42 -2.14 0.79 -5.99
CA ALA A 42 -1.54 1.78 -6.88
C ALA A 42 -0.25 1.20 -7.48
N ASP A 43 -0.11 1.32 -8.81
CA ASP A 43 1.05 0.87 -9.56
C ASP A 43 2.13 1.97 -9.63
N GLY A 44 3.32 1.68 -9.10
CA GLY A 44 4.47 2.58 -9.11
C GLY A 44 5.14 2.74 -10.47
N GLN A 45 4.86 1.86 -11.44
CA GLN A 45 5.46 1.84 -12.77
C GLN A 45 7.00 1.90 -12.71
N GLN A 46 7.59 1.15 -11.77
CA GLN A 46 9.03 1.11 -11.46
C GLN A 46 9.66 2.47 -11.13
N LYS A 47 8.86 3.43 -10.62
CA LYS A 47 9.32 4.77 -10.25
C LYS A 47 9.00 5.08 -8.80
N GLN A 48 10.02 5.45 -8.04
CA GLN A 48 9.85 5.78 -6.63
C GLN A 48 8.89 6.96 -6.45
N GLU A 49 8.96 7.95 -7.33
CA GLU A 49 8.13 9.15 -7.25
C GLU A 49 6.64 8.82 -7.36
N ASN A 50 6.29 7.81 -8.16
CA ASN A 50 4.92 7.33 -8.28
C ASN A 50 4.47 6.60 -7.01
N GLN A 51 5.36 5.80 -6.41
CA GLN A 51 5.08 5.13 -5.14
C GLN A 51 4.90 6.13 -4.00
N ILE A 52 5.71 7.18 -3.95
CA ILE A 52 5.56 8.28 -2.97
C ILE A 52 4.21 8.99 -3.17
N LYS A 53 3.81 9.28 -4.42
CA LYS A 53 2.49 9.86 -4.72
C LYS A 53 1.35 8.95 -4.27
N ALA A 54 1.48 7.64 -4.47
CA ALA A 54 0.51 6.66 -4.02
C ALA A 54 0.36 6.67 -2.50
N VAL A 55 1.47 6.62 -1.75
CA VAL A 55 1.46 6.68 -0.28
C VAL A 55 0.79 7.97 0.19
N ARG A 56 1.15 9.13 -0.37
CA ARG A 56 0.48 10.41 -0.05
C ARG A 56 -1.02 10.39 -0.33
N SER A 57 -1.42 9.78 -1.45
CA SER A 57 -2.84 9.63 -1.77
C SER A 57 -3.56 8.73 -0.75
N PHE A 58 -2.93 7.65 -0.30
CA PHE A 58 -3.49 6.79 0.75
C PHE A 58 -3.59 7.52 2.10
N VAL A 59 -2.58 8.31 2.46
CA VAL A 59 -2.62 9.17 3.66
C VAL A 59 -3.79 10.16 3.57
N ALA A 60 -3.92 10.87 2.45
CA ALA A 60 -5.02 11.83 2.24
C ALA A 60 -6.41 11.16 2.23
N GLN A 61 -6.49 9.89 1.84
CA GLN A 61 -7.73 9.10 1.87
C GLN A 61 -8.06 8.56 3.27
N GLY A 62 -7.16 8.68 4.25
CA GLY A 62 -7.36 8.16 5.59
C GLY A 62 -7.51 6.63 5.63
N VAL A 63 -6.67 5.91 4.87
CA VAL A 63 -6.64 4.44 4.94
C VAL A 63 -6.16 3.97 6.32
N ASP A 64 -6.54 2.76 6.74
CA ASP A 64 -6.18 2.20 8.03
C ASP A 64 -4.74 1.69 8.10
N ALA A 65 -4.14 1.33 6.96
CA ALA A 65 -2.72 0.95 6.86
C ALA A 65 -2.20 1.09 5.42
N ILE A 66 -0.88 1.17 5.28
CA ILE A 66 -0.21 1.22 3.97
C ILE A 66 0.82 0.09 3.88
N PHE A 67 0.80 -0.63 2.77
CA PHE A 67 1.79 -1.62 2.39
C PHE A 67 2.58 -1.11 1.18
N ILE A 68 3.89 -1.22 1.21
CA ILE A 68 4.78 -0.75 0.15
C ILE A 68 5.67 -1.92 -0.28
N ALA A 69 5.61 -2.30 -1.56
CA ALA A 69 6.68 -3.08 -2.17
C ALA A 69 7.68 -2.05 -2.74
N PRO A 70 8.83 -1.79 -2.13
CA PRO A 70 9.64 -0.63 -2.50
C PRO A 70 10.47 -0.89 -3.76
N VAL A 71 10.51 0.07 -4.70
CA VAL A 71 11.36 -0.02 -5.90
C VAL A 71 12.84 0.26 -5.60
N VAL A 72 13.11 1.01 -4.53
CA VAL A 72 14.44 1.34 -4.02
C VAL A 72 14.47 1.27 -2.49
N ALA A 73 15.64 1.07 -1.90
CA ALA A 73 15.79 0.86 -0.45
C ALA A 73 15.64 2.12 0.42
N THR A 74 15.68 3.32 -0.17
CA THR A 74 16.08 4.57 0.53
C THR A 74 15.22 5.74 0.04
N GLY A 75 15.09 6.82 0.82
CA GLY A 75 14.38 8.05 0.42
C GLY A 75 12.88 8.06 0.75
N TRP A 76 12.45 7.23 1.69
CA TRP A 76 11.06 7.11 2.12
C TRP A 76 10.72 7.98 3.34
N GLU A 77 11.73 8.48 4.04
CA GLU A 77 11.62 9.17 5.33
C GLU A 77 10.59 10.31 5.32
N PRO A 78 10.53 11.20 4.30
CA PRO A 78 9.53 12.26 4.28
C PRO A 78 8.10 11.73 4.25
N VAL A 79 7.81 10.75 3.39
CA VAL A 79 6.45 10.22 3.24
C VAL A 79 6.05 9.28 4.37
N LEU A 80 7.01 8.56 4.96
CA LEU A 80 6.78 7.77 6.17
C LEU A 80 6.48 8.67 7.37
N LYS A 81 7.11 9.85 7.44
CA LYS A 81 6.77 10.85 8.45
C LYS A 81 5.35 11.37 8.25
N GLU A 82 4.94 11.68 7.01
CA GLU A 82 3.56 12.09 6.70
C GLU A 82 2.53 11.01 7.11
N ALA A 83 2.80 9.73 6.84
CA ALA A 83 1.94 8.63 7.28
C ALA A 83 1.88 8.48 8.81
N LYS A 84 3.04 8.59 9.47
CA LYS A 84 3.14 8.54 10.94
C LYS A 84 2.40 9.70 11.59
N ASP A 85 2.52 10.91 11.07
CA ASP A 85 1.84 12.10 11.60
C ASP A 85 0.31 12.01 11.40
N ALA A 86 -0.15 11.11 10.51
CA ALA A 86 -1.56 10.77 10.31
C ALA A 86 -2.01 9.50 11.07
N ASP A 87 -1.17 8.94 11.94
CA ASP A 87 -1.41 7.69 12.68
C ASP A 87 -1.66 6.45 11.80
N ILE A 88 -1.11 6.45 10.58
CA ILE A 88 -1.25 5.34 9.63
C ILE A 88 0.00 4.44 9.69
N PRO A 89 -0.12 3.16 10.11
CA PRO A 89 1.00 2.23 10.10
C PRO A 89 1.41 1.87 8.67
N VAL A 90 2.73 1.78 8.44
CA VAL A 90 3.32 1.43 7.15
C VAL A 90 4.15 0.15 7.27
N PHE A 91 3.98 -0.77 6.32
CA PHE A 91 4.71 -2.04 6.25
C PHE A 91 5.41 -2.18 4.88
N PHE A 92 6.58 -2.80 4.86
CA PHE A 92 7.32 -3.11 3.63
C PHE A 92 7.17 -4.60 3.26
N ALA A 93 7.10 -4.86 1.96
CA ALA A 93 7.14 -6.19 1.35
C ALA A 93 8.58 -6.63 1.04
#